data_AF-A0A0J6T1A1-F1
#
_entry.id   AF-A0A0J6T1A1-F1
#
_cell.length_a   1.000
_cell.length_b   1.000
_cell.length_c   1.000
_cell.angle_alpha   90.00
_cell.angle_beta   90.00
_cell.angle_gamma   90.00
#
_symmetry.space_group_name_H-M   'P 1'
#
loop_
_entity.id
_entity.type
_entity.pdbx_description
1 polymer ?
#
loop_
_entity_poly.entity_id
_entity_poly.type
_entity_poly.pdbx_seq_one_letter_code
_entity_poly.pdbx_strand_id
1 'polypeptide(L)'
;MDAGDAPIEVWDDHWLAFSVFRALGSQWRVLVAGKAVVHLGLDYPGAEVVMRHLLPPGTDASAVFADLMLMEAAALPILNEVVG
;
A
#
# COMPACT_ATOMS: atom_id res chain seq x y z
N MET A 1 16.27 -19.25 2.39
CA MET A 1 15.93 -18.95 1.00
C MET A 1 16.19 -17.46 0.83
N ASP A 2 17.24 -17.11 0.09
CA ASP A 2 17.68 -15.73 -0.11
C ASP A 2 16.87 -15.08 -1.24
N ALA A 3 15.61 -14.76 -0.94
CA ALA A 3 14.69 -14.16 -1.92
C ALA A 3 14.75 -12.62 -1.95
N GLY A 4 15.76 -12.00 -1.31
CA GLY A 4 15.55 -10.69 -0.69
C GLY A 4 16.33 -9.48 -1.21
N ASP A 5 17.29 -9.60 -2.13
CA ASP A 5 18.30 -8.52 -2.29
C ASP A 5 18.50 -8.00 -3.73
N ALA A 6 17.63 -8.38 -4.68
CA ALA A 6 17.64 -7.74 -5.99
C ALA A 6 16.92 -6.38 -5.90
N PRO A 7 17.58 -5.25 -6.23
CA PRO A 7 16.91 -3.96 -6.29
C PRO A 7 15.79 -4.02 -7.33
N ILE A 8 14.60 -3.60 -6.92
CA ILE A 8 13.46 -3.46 -7.83
C ILE A 8 13.50 -2.03 -8.38
N GLU A 9 13.53 -1.92 -9.70
CA GLU A 9 13.39 -0.64 -10.38
C GLU A 9 11.93 -0.18 -10.28
N VAL A 10 11.75 1.08 -9.89
CA VAL A 10 10.45 1.76 -9.88
C VAL A 10 10.61 3.00 -10.76
N TRP A 11 9.74 3.17 -11.74
CA TRP A 11 9.76 4.38 -12.57
C TRP A 11 9.45 5.62 -11.72
N ASP A 12 10.11 6.74 -12.05
CA ASP A 12 10.06 7.98 -11.27
C ASP A 12 8.62 8.45 -10.99
N ASP A 13 7.73 8.32 -11.99
CA ASP A 13 6.33 8.71 -11.88
C ASP A 13 5.55 7.91 -10.82
N HIS A 14 5.98 6.68 -10.54
CA HIS A 14 5.35 5.81 -9.53
C HIS A 14 6.07 5.82 -8.18
N TRP A 15 7.25 6.44 -8.09
CA TRP A 15 8.05 6.45 -6.87
C TRP A 15 7.29 7.07 -5.69
N LEU A 16 6.54 8.13 -5.95
CA LEU A 16 5.77 8.82 -4.93
C LEU A 16 4.59 7.96 -4.42
N ALA A 17 3.84 7.34 -5.32
CA ALA A 17 2.76 6.43 -4.97
C ALA A 17 3.28 5.21 -4.19
N PHE A 18 4.40 4.63 -4.64
CA PHE A 18 5.07 3.53 -3.94
C PHE A 18 5.54 3.93 -2.53
N SER A 19 6.14 5.11 -2.39
CA SER A 19 6.59 5.64 -1.10
C SER A 19 5.42 5.84 -0.13
N VAL A 20 4.30 6.39 -0.62
CA VAL A 20 3.08 6.51 0.19
C VAL A 20 2.55 5.13 0.56
N PHE A 21 2.41 4.21 -0.39
CA PHE A 21 1.92 2.85 -0.14
C PHE A 21 2.73 2.13 0.94
N ARG A 22 4.06 2.24 0.89
CA ARG A 22 4.98 1.70 1.91
C ARG A 22 4.76 2.31 3.30
N ALA A 23 4.38 3.58 3.38
CA ALA A 23 4.07 4.25 4.64
C ALA A 23 2.71 3.87 5.23
N LEU A 24 1.80 3.26 4.45
CA LEU A 24 0.47 2.82 4.91
C LEU A 24 0.49 1.52 5.70
N GLY A 25 1.65 1.00 6.13
CA GLY A 25 1.77 -0.29 6.80
C GLY A 25 0.83 -0.49 8.00
N SER A 26 0.55 0.55 8.79
CA SER A 26 -0.41 0.49 9.91
C SER A 26 -1.84 0.85 9.52
N GLN A 27 -2.06 1.36 8.32
CA GLN A 27 -3.33 1.95 7.87
C GLN A 27 -4.16 0.93 7.06
N TRP A 28 -4.05 -0.35 7.40
CA TRP A 28 -4.86 -1.42 6.82
C TRP A 28 -6.00 -1.79 7.76
N ARG A 29 -7.19 -1.91 7.20
CA ARG A 29 -8.34 -2.51 7.89
C ARG A 29 -8.12 -4.02 7.88
N VAL A 30 -8.08 -4.60 9.07
CA VAL A 30 -7.89 -6.04 9.25
C VAL A 30 -9.03 -6.63 10.07
N LEU A 31 -9.44 -7.85 9.69
CA LEU A 31 -10.33 -8.70 10.47
C LEU A 31 -9.52 -9.84 11.06
N VAL A 32 -9.61 -10.03 12.37
CA VAL A 32 -9.01 -11.19 13.04
C VAL A 32 -10.11 -12.22 13.29
N ALA A 33 -9.99 -13.39 12.66
CA ALA A 33 -10.94 -14.50 12.80
C ALA A 33 -10.19 -15.78 13.18
N GLY A 34 -10.24 -16.13 14.46
CA GLY A 34 -9.46 -17.25 14.99
C GLY A 34 -7.96 -17.01 14.88
N LYS A 35 -7.26 -17.86 14.11
CA LYS A 35 -5.81 -17.73 13.84
C LYS A 35 -5.49 -16.98 12.53
N ALA A 36 -6.51 -16.57 11.78
CA ALA A 36 -6.35 -15.87 10.52
C ALA A 36 -6.44 -14.35 10.71
N VAL A 37 -5.58 -13.61 10.02
CA VAL A 37 -5.70 -12.17 9.80
C VAL A 37 -6.08 -11.97 8.34
N VAL A 38 -7.19 -11.29 8.10
CA VAL A 38 -7.67 -10.97 6.76
C VAL A 38 -7.58 -9.46 6.57
N HIS A 39 -6.82 -9.04 5.57
CA HIS A 39 -6.74 -7.65 5.12
C HIS A 39 -7.97 -7.35 4.26
N LEU A 40 -8.77 -6.38 4.68
CA LEU A 40 -9.99 -5.95 3.98
C LEU A 40 -9.70 -4.83 2.96
N GLY A 41 -8.56 -4.16 3.11
CA GLY A 41 -8.14 -3.00 2.33
C GLY A 41 -7.55 -1.91 3.22
N LEU A 42 -7.04 -0.85 2.60
CA LEU A 42 -6.62 0.38 3.21
C LEU A 42 -7.78 1.07 3.93
N ASP A 43 -7.44 1.75 5.02
CA ASP A 43 -8.28 2.78 5.60
C ASP A 43 -8.04 4.09 4.85
N TYR A 44 -8.91 4.42 3.88
CA TYR A 44 -8.72 5.60 3.04
C TYR A 44 -8.63 6.92 3.81
N PRO A 45 -9.41 7.17 4.88
CA PRO A 45 -9.18 8.33 5.74
C PRO A 45 -7.77 8.36 6.36
N GLY A 46 -7.28 7.22 6.86
CA GLY A 46 -5.90 7.07 7.33
C GLY A 46 -4.86 7.28 6.22
N ALA A 47 -5.14 6.86 4.99
CA ALA A 47 -4.28 7.07 3.84
C ALA A 47 -4.22 8.55 3.42
N GLU A 48 -5.34 9.26 3.47
CA GLU A 48 -5.40 10.71 3.22
C GLU A 48 -4.53 11.49 4.22
N VAL A 49 -4.49 11.09 5.48
CA VAL A 49 -3.57 11.67 6.48
C VAL A 49 -2.12 11.50 6.05
N VAL A 50 -1.72 10.29 5.67
CA VAL A 50 -0.35 10.00 5.24
C VAL A 50 0.01 10.79 3.97
N MET A 51 -0.89 10.84 2.98
CA MET A 51 -0.71 11.61 1.76
C MET A 51 -0.49 13.10 2.04
N ARG A 52 -1.26 13.71 2.95
CA ARG A 52 -1.07 15.12 3.33
C ARG A 52 0.30 15.43 3.92
N HIS A 53 0.96 14.45 4.52
CA HIS A 53 2.30 14.62 5.10
C HIS A 53 3.44 14.29 4.12
N LEU A 54 3.20 13.40 3.16
CA LEU A 54 4.25 12.91 2.26
C LEU A 54 4.21 13.53 0.86
N LEU A 55 3.06 14.02 0.39
CA LEU A 55 2.96 14.60 -0.94
C LEU A 55 3.55 16.02 -0.97
N PRO A 56 4.52 16.30 -1.88
CA PRO A 56 4.99 17.65 -2.10
C PRO A 56 3.86 18.59 -2.57
N PRO A 57 3.95 19.90 -2.27
CA PRO A 57 3.03 20.89 -2.82
C PRO A 57 2.97 20.83 -4.36
N GLY A 58 1.77 20.91 -4.92
CA GLY A 58 1.55 20.85 -6.38
C GLY A 58 1.45 19.44 -6.96
N THR A 59 1.59 18.40 -6.14
CA THR A 59 1.32 17.02 -6.58
C THR A 59 -0.16 16.82 -6.87
N ASP A 60 -0.48 16.10 -7.95
CA ASP A 60 -1.83 15.59 -8.17
C ASP A 60 -2.12 14.44 -7.20
N ALA A 61 -2.69 14.78 -6.05
CA ALA A 61 -3.08 13.80 -5.04
C ALA A 61 -4.12 12.79 -5.55
N SER A 62 -4.91 13.15 -6.56
CA SER A 62 -5.92 12.23 -7.13
C SER A 62 -5.25 11.14 -7.97
N ALA A 63 -4.23 11.49 -8.74
CA ALA A 63 -3.43 10.52 -9.48
C ALA A 63 -2.71 9.56 -8.53
N VAL A 64 -2.08 10.08 -7.47
CA VAL A 64 -1.44 9.22 -6.46
C VAL A 64 -2.46 8.31 -5.78
N PHE A 65 -3.65 8.82 -5.44
CA PHE A 65 -4.70 8.01 -4.84
C PHE A 65 -5.17 6.89 -5.77
N ALA A 66 -5.29 7.17 -7.08
CA ALA A 66 -5.61 6.15 -8.07
C ALA A 66 -4.55 5.03 -8.13
N ASP A 67 -3.28 5.39 -8.10
CA ASP A 67 -2.18 4.41 -8.04
C ASP A 67 -2.22 3.58 -6.75
N LEU A 68 -2.56 4.19 -5.60
CA LEU A 68 -2.73 3.46 -4.34
C LEU A 68 -3.84 2.41 -4.41
N MET A 69 -4.96 2.71 -5.08
CA MET A 69 -6.04 1.73 -5.27
C MET A 69 -5.58 0.55 -6.13
N LEU A 70 -4.75 0.79 -7.15
CA LEU A 70 -4.17 -0.29 -7.96
C LEU A 70 -3.20 -1.16 -7.14
N MET A 71 -2.33 -0.53 -6.34
CA MET A 71 -1.40 -1.24 -5.46
C MET A 71 -2.14 -2.04 -4.38
N GLU A 72 -3.20 -1.49 -3.79
CA GLU A 72 -4.06 -2.20 -2.84
C GLU A 72 -4.68 -3.44 -3.47
N ALA A 73 -5.29 -3.30 -4.66
CA ALA A 73 -5.92 -4.41 -5.37
C ALA A 73 -4.91 -5.54 -5.67
N ALA A 74 -3.67 -5.19 -6.02
CA ALA A 74 -2.59 -6.15 -6.24
C ALA A 74 -2.08 -6.78 -4.93
N ALA A 75 -2.05 -6.04 -3.84
CA ALA A 75 -1.55 -6.51 -2.54
C ALA A 75 -2.54 -7.42 -1.81
N LEU A 76 -3.85 -7.17 -1.89
CA LEU A 76 -4.88 -7.95 -1.20
C LEU A 76 -4.78 -9.48 -1.40
N PRO A 77 -4.63 -10.04 -2.62
CA PRO A 77 -4.51 -11.48 -2.79
C PRO A 77 -3.21 -12.05 -2.18
N ILE A 78 -2.12 -11.27 -2.18
CA ILE A 78 -0.84 -11.67 -1.58
C ILE A 78 -0.93 -11.65 -0.04
N LEU A 79 -1.48 -10.57 0.52
CA LEU A 79 -1.62 -10.38 1.97
C LEU A 79 -2.64 -11.35 2.60
N ASN A 80 -3.56 -11.87 1.80
CA ASN A 80 -4.57 -12.86 2.21
C ASN A 80 -4.28 -14.26 1.68
N GLU A 81 -3.11 -14.50 1.08
CA GLU A 81 -2.74 -15.82 0.62
C GLU A 81 -2.69 -16.78 1.81
N VAL A 82 -3.53 -17.81 1.79
CA VAL A 82 -3.48 -18.88 2.77
C VAL A 82 -2.39 -19.83 2.32
N VAL A 83 -1.25 -19.81 3.01
CA VAL A 83 -0.23 -20.85 2.86
C VAL A 83 -0.84 -22.14 3.43
N GLY A 84 -1.35 -22.99 2.52
CA GLY A 84 -1.83 -24.34 2.82
C GLY A 84 -0.70 -25.33 3.07
#